data_AF-A0A7X2NR73-F1
#
_entry.id   AF-A0A7X2NR73-F1
#
_cell.length_a   1.000
_cell.length_b   1.000
_cell.length_c   1.000
_cell.angle_alpha   90.00
_cell.angle_beta   90.00
_cell.angle_gamma   90.00
#
_symmetry.space_group_name_H-M   'P 1'
#
loop_
_entity.id
_entity.type
_entity.pdbx_description
1 polymer ?
#
loop_
_entity_poly.entity_id
_entity_poly.type
_entity_poly.pdbx_seq_one_letter_code
_entity_poly.pdbx_strand_id
1 'polypeptide(L)'
;MKKTEKKEEPKPEVEKKSFQTYKDVINWKKWEAHNMNWLYIEVNAGDLMTELEAGVNNIETCCNAILDCMLEGDTFIVQTDKPDTKLTVRYYCDNLAEDRRKWSDVNR
;
A
#
# COMPACT_ATOMS: atom_id res chain seq x y z
N MET A 1 38.28 -34.95 6.75
CA MET A 1 36.86 -34.54 6.85
C MET A 1 36.53 -33.67 5.65
N LYS A 2 35.75 -34.16 4.68
CA LYS A 2 35.31 -33.34 3.53
C LYS A 2 34.15 -32.45 4.00
N LYS A 3 34.32 -31.13 3.92
CA LYS A 3 33.22 -30.18 4.12
C LYS A 3 32.32 -30.25 2.89
N THR A 4 31.12 -30.75 3.07
CA THR A 4 30.07 -30.69 2.04
C THR A 4 29.57 -29.25 2.00
N GLU A 5 29.88 -28.53 0.94
CA GLU A 5 29.24 -27.25 0.64
C GLU A 5 27.76 -27.50 0.39
N LYS A 6 26.92 -26.93 1.24
CA LYS A 6 25.46 -26.96 1.08
C LYS A 6 25.13 -26.06 -0.09
N LYS A 7 24.80 -26.65 -1.23
CA LYS A 7 24.30 -25.94 -2.41
C LYS A 7 23.00 -25.23 -1.99
N GLU A 8 23.00 -23.90 -1.97
CA GLU A 8 21.77 -23.12 -1.79
C GLU A 8 20.84 -23.45 -2.96
N GLU A 9 19.70 -24.06 -2.67
CA GLU A 9 18.63 -24.23 -3.64
C GLU A 9 18.16 -22.84 -4.08
N PRO A 10 17.95 -22.59 -5.38
CA PRO A 10 17.41 -21.31 -5.84
C PRO A 10 16.05 -21.12 -5.18
N LYS A 11 15.93 -20.06 -4.36
CA LYS A 11 14.65 -19.67 -3.78
C LYS A 11 13.65 -19.52 -4.94
N PRO A 12 12.43 -20.07 -4.83
CA PRO A 12 11.42 -19.84 -5.84
C PRO A 12 11.26 -18.33 -6.03
N GLU A 13 11.32 -17.87 -7.28
CA GLU A 13 11.13 -16.48 -7.62
C GLU A 13 9.68 -16.12 -7.27
N VAL A 14 9.49 -15.44 -6.14
CA VAL A 14 8.16 -15.10 -5.66
C VAL A 14 7.62 -13.99 -6.56
N GLU A 15 6.54 -14.30 -7.27
CA GLU A 15 5.87 -13.34 -8.14
C GLU A 15 5.34 -12.16 -7.31
N LYS A 16 5.96 -10.99 -7.51
CA LYS A 16 5.60 -9.76 -6.79
C LYS A 16 4.24 -9.26 -7.23
N LYS A 17 3.43 -8.76 -6.29
CA LYS A 17 2.15 -8.15 -6.65
C LYS A 17 2.36 -6.90 -7.50
N SER A 18 1.45 -6.69 -8.45
CA SER A 18 1.50 -5.53 -9.32
C SER A 18 1.03 -4.27 -8.58
N PHE A 19 1.45 -3.11 -9.09
CA PHE A 19 0.92 -1.82 -8.66
C PHE A 19 -0.61 -1.75 -8.70
N GLN A 20 -1.22 -2.28 -9.77
CA GLN A 20 -2.67 -2.28 -9.92
C GLN A 20 -3.35 -3.14 -8.84
N THR A 21 -2.75 -4.28 -8.48
CA THR A 21 -3.27 -5.15 -7.41
C THR A 21 -3.34 -4.42 -6.07
N TYR A 22 -2.31 -3.64 -5.71
CA TYR A 22 -2.34 -2.82 -4.51
C TYR A 22 -3.43 -1.75 -4.57
N LYS A 23 -3.58 -1.06 -5.71
CA LYS A 23 -4.61 -0.04 -5.89
C LYS A 23 -6.01 -0.62 -5.76
N ASP A 24 -6.27 -1.77 -6.37
CA ASP A 24 -7.58 -2.42 -6.32
C ASP A 24 -7.96 -2.78 -4.88
N VAL A 25 -7.00 -3.30 -4.11
CA VAL A 25 -7.21 -3.63 -2.69
C VAL A 25 -7.45 -2.38 -1.84
N ILE A 26 -6.68 -1.31 -2.05
CA ILE A 26 -6.87 -0.04 -1.31
C ILE A 26 -8.25 0.56 -1.63
N ASN A 27 -8.62 0.62 -2.91
CA ASN A 27 -9.92 1.16 -3.31
C ASN A 27 -11.08 0.29 -2.82
N TRP A 28 -10.92 -1.03 -2.81
CA TRP A 28 -11.90 -1.94 -2.21
C TRP A 28 -12.06 -1.67 -0.70
N LYS A 29 -10.96 -1.53 0.06
CA LYS A 29 -11.01 -1.18 1.49
C LYS A 29 -11.69 0.18 1.72
N LYS A 30 -11.44 1.17 0.86
CA LYS A 30 -12.11 2.49 0.92
C LYS A 30 -13.62 2.35 0.68
N TRP A 31 -14.02 1.58 -0.33
CA TRP A 31 -15.43 1.37 -0.67
C TRP A 31 -16.19 0.61 0.42
N GLU A 32 -15.60 -0.44 0.99
CA GLU A 32 -16.16 -1.16 2.13
C GLU A 32 -16.35 -0.22 3.33
N ALA A 33 -15.33 0.57 3.67
CA ALA A 33 -15.41 1.53 4.77
C ALA A 33 -16.49 2.60 4.56
N HIS A 34 -16.62 3.10 3.32
CA HIS A 34 -17.70 4.01 2.94
C HIS A 34 -19.08 3.39 3.20
N ASN A 35 -19.29 2.16 2.73
CA ASN A 35 -20.55 1.44 2.91
C ASN A 35 -20.85 1.10 4.38
N MET A 36 -19.81 0.96 5.21
CA MET A 36 -19.93 0.79 6.66
C MET A 36 -20.14 2.11 7.41
N ASN A 37 -20.26 3.25 6.70
CA ASN A 37 -20.34 4.60 7.26
C ASN A 37 -19.16 4.96 8.17
N TRP A 38 -17.96 4.47 7.84
CA TRP A 38 -16.75 4.85 8.55
C TRP A 38 -16.24 6.18 8.02
N LEU A 39 -15.79 7.04 8.94
CA LEU A 39 -15.23 8.35 8.57
C LEU A 39 -13.93 8.20 7.77
N TYR A 40 -13.06 7.28 8.19
CA TYR A 40 -11.76 7.07 7.58
C TYR A 40 -11.24 5.65 7.79
N ILE A 41 -10.23 5.28 7.00
CA ILE A 41 -9.35 4.13 7.25
C ILE A 41 -7.90 4.58 7.26
N GLU A 42 -7.06 3.86 7.99
CA GLU A 42 -5.62 4.03 7.95
C GLU A 42 -5.00 2.83 7.26
N VAL A 43 -4.15 3.10 6.27
CA VAL A 43 -3.43 2.06 5.53
C VAL A 43 -1.94 2.29 5.72
N ASN A 44 -1.30 1.34 6.37
CA ASN A 44 0.15 1.26 6.51
C ASN A 44 0.75 0.39 5.40
N ALA A 45 1.87 0.83 4.82
CA ALA A 45 2.54 0.14 3.71
C ALA A 45 3.10 -1.24 4.08
N GLY A 46 3.64 -1.38 5.30
CA GLY A 46 4.16 -2.65 5.81
C GLY A 46 3.05 -3.67 6.06
N ASP A 47 1.95 -3.24 6.70
CA ASP A 47 0.80 -4.09 6.97
C ASP A 47 0.13 -4.53 5.66
N LEU A 48 -0.09 -3.60 4.72
CA LEU A 48 -0.68 -3.92 3.41
C LEU A 48 0.19 -4.89 2.60
N MET A 49 1.50 -4.70 2.61
CA MET A 49 2.43 -5.61 1.92
C MET A 49 2.43 -7.00 2.58
N THR A 50 2.36 -7.07 3.91
CA THR A 50 2.28 -8.34 4.65
C THR A 50 0.96 -9.07 4.36
N GLU A 51 -0.15 -8.33 4.28
CA GLU A 51 -1.48 -8.87 3.95
C GLU A 51 -1.51 -9.49 2.55
N LEU A 52 -0.86 -8.85 1.57
CA LEU A 52 -0.94 -9.25 0.15
C LEU A 52 0.17 -10.21 -0.31
N GLU A 53 1.37 -10.07 0.25
CA GLU A 53 2.55 -10.86 -0.12
C GLU A 53 3.57 -10.94 1.03
N ALA A 54 3.19 -11.61 2.11
CA ALA A 54 4.05 -11.85 3.27
C ALA A 54 5.42 -12.43 2.85
N GLY A 55 6.50 -11.78 3.32
CA GLY A 55 7.88 -12.22 3.06
C GLY A 55 8.47 -11.74 1.73
N VAL A 56 7.73 -10.98 0.92
CA VAL A 56 8.22 -10.39 -0.34
C VAL A 56 8.57 -8.92 -0.13
N ASN A 57 9.74 -8.50 -0.62
CA ASN A 57 10.11 -7.08 -0.62
C ASN A 57 9.60 -6.39 -1.90
N ASN A 58 8.44 -5.74 -1.78
CA ASN A 58 7.80 -4.96 -2.85
C ASN A 58 7.35 -3.57 -2.35
N ILE A 59 8.09 -3.02 -1.38
CA ILE A 59 7.68 -1.82 -0.63
C ILE A 59 7.53 -0.59 -1.52
N GLU A 60 8.37 -0.44 -2.55
CA GLU A 60 8.30 0.66 -3.51
C GLU A 60 6.97 0.69 -4.25
N THR A 61 6.56 -0.46 -4.81
CA THR A 61 5.28 -0.61 -5.50
C THR A 61 4.09 -0.36 -4.56
N CYS A 62 4.15 -0.89 -3.33
CA CYS A 62 3.13 -0.70 -2.31
C CYS A 62 2.98 0.79 -1.93
N CYS A 63 4.08 1.47 -1.62
CA CYS A 63 4.08 2.89 -1.25
C CYS A 63 3.56 3.77 -2.39
N ASN A 64 4.01 3.52 -3.63
CA ASN A 64 3.53 4.26 -4.79
C ASN A 64 2.02 4.08 -5.00
N ALA A 65 1.49 2.87 -4.77
CA ALA A 65 0.06 2.61 -4.88
C ALA A 65 -0.75 3.33 -3.78
N ILE A 66 -0.22 3.37 -2.55
CA ILE A 66 -0.81 4.16 -1.46
C ILE A 66 -0.88 5.64 -1.84
N LEU A 67 0.22 6.22 -2.28
CA LEU A 67 0.27 7.63 -2.67
C LEU A 67 -0.68 7.94 -3.85
N ASP A 68 -0.77 7.06 -4.84
CA ASP A 68 -1.65 7.23 -6.00
C ASP A 68 -3.15 7.15 -5.64
N CYS A 69 -3.51 6.41 -4.60
CA CYS A 69 -4.88 6.28 -4.12
C CYS A 69 -5.38 7.47 -3.28
N MET A 70 -4.50 8.43 -2.97
CA MET A 70 -4.86 9.61 -2.19
C MET A 70 -5.71 10.60 -3.00
N LEU A 71 -6.77 11.09 -2.36
CA LEU A 71 -7.65 12.15 -2.84
C LEU A 71 -7.44 13.43 -2.01
N GLU A 72 -7.92 14.55 -2.52
CA GLU A 72 -7.88 15.82 -1.79
C GLU A 72 -8.50 15.67 -0.39
N GLY A 73 -7.85 16.17 0.66
CA GLY A 73 -8.32 16.01 2.04
C GLY A 73 -7.81 14.77 2.78
N ASP A 74 -7.25 13.77 2.08
CA ASP A 74 -6.52 12.69 2.74
C ASP A 74 -5.24 13.21 3.40
N THR A 75 -4.80 12.55 4.48
CA THR A 75 -3.66 13.02 5.27
C THR A 75 -2.65 11.91 5.54
N PHE A 76 -1.38 12.30 5.66
CA PHE A 76 -0.34 11.41 6.16
C PHE A 76 -0.43 11.34 7.68
N ILE A 77 -0.49 10.12 8.22
CA ILE A 77 -0.24 9.87 9.65
C ILE A 77 1.26 9.75 9.88
N VAL A 78 1.94 9.06 8.97
CA VAL A 78 3.40 8.98 8.90
C VAL A 78 3.82 9.16 7.46
N GLN A 79 4.46 10.28 7.16
CA GLN A 79 5.07 10.55 5.87
C GLN A 79 6.54 10.11 5.91
N THR A 80 7.03 9.57 4.80
CA THR A 80 8.42 9.13 4.65
C THR A 80 9.03 9.72 3.39
N ASP A 81 10.32 10.07 3.44
CA ASP A 81 11.02 10.67 2.28
C ASP A 81 11.33 9.64 1.18
N LYS A 82 11.30 8.36 1.54
CA LYS A 82 11.57 7.20 0.67
C LYS A 82 10.52 6.13 0.93
N PRO A 83 10.31 5.17 0.00
CA PRO A 83 9.45 4.02 0.25
C PRO A 83 9.91 3.26 1.50
N ASP A 84 9.01 3.18 2.49
CA ASP A 84 9.29 2.62 3.80
C ASP A 84 8.02 1.96 4.34
N THR A 85 8.17 0.87 5.09
CA THR A 85 7.04 0.13 5.67
C THR A 85 6.24 0.97 6.67
N LYS A 86 6.81 2.06 7.18
CA LYS A 86 6.16 2.98 8.11
C LYS A 86 5.24 3.99 7.44
N LEU A 87 5.25 4.13 6.10
CA LEU A 87 4.33 5.03 5.41
C LEU A 87 2.89 4.66 5.79
N THR A 88 2.17 5.62 6.38
CA THR A 88 0.79 5.44 6.80
C THR A 88 -0.05 6.63 6.36
N VAL A 89 -1.10 6.35 5.59
CA VAL A 89 -2.05 7.33 5.08
C VAL A 89 -3.42 7.08 5.69
N ARG A 90 -4.09 8.16 6.10
CA ARG A 90 -5.49 8.16 6.45
C ARG A 90 -6.32 8.60 5.24
N TYR A 91 -7.14 7.68 4.73
CA TYR A 91 -8.13 7.95 3.69
C TYR A 91 -9.46 8.29 4.32
N TYR A 92 -10.02 9.46 4.00
CA TYR A 92 -11.38 9.81 4.37
C TYR A 92 -12.37 9.17 3.40
N CYS A 93 -13.21 8.28 3.92
CA CYS A 93 -14.12 7.43 3.14
C CYS A 93 -15.59 7.84 3.27
N ASP A 94 -15.89 8.89 4.04
CA ASP A 94 -17.23 9.45 4.18
C ASP A 94 -17.77 10.08 2.89
N ASN A 95 -16.88 10.49 1.99
CA ASN A 95 -17.23 11.07 0.70
C ASN A 95 -16.30 10.59 -0.43
N LEU A 96 -16.63 9.49 -1.11
CA LEU A 96 -15.89 8.97 -2.26
C LEU A 96 -16.50 9.40 -3.60
N ALA A 97 -16.73 10.71 -3.79
CA ALA A 97 -17.25 11.24 -5.04
C ALA A 97 -16.23 11.16 -6.19
N GLU A 98 -16.70 10.93 -7.43
CA GLU A 98 -15.86 10.75 -8.62
C GLU A 98 -15.14 12.04 -9.06
N ASP A 99 -15.68 13.20 -8.68
CA ASP A 99 -15.13 14.52 -8.98
C ASP A 99 -14.00 14.95 -8.04
N ARG A 100 -13.70 14.13 -7.03
CA ARG A 100 -12.61 14.39 -6.07
C ARG A 100 -11.27 14.42 -6.78
N ARG A 101 -10.53 15.50 -6.57
CA ARG A 101 -9.19 15.67 -7.15
C ARG A 101 -8.18 14.75 -6.47
N LYS A 102 -7.11 14.40 -7.19
CA LYS A 102 -5.97 13.68 -6.58
C LYS A 102 -5.27 14.60 -5.59
N TRP A 103 -4.80 14.01 -4.50
CA TRP A 103 -4.01 14.75 -3.49
C TRP A 103 -2.79 15.44 -4.13
N SER A 104 -2.13 14.76 -5.06
CA SER A 104 -0.96 15.26 -5.80
C SER A 104 -1.25 16.42 -6.75
N ASP A 105 -2.52 16.73 -7.03
CA ASP A 105 -2.91 17.88 -7.86
C ASP A 105 -3.19 19.13 -7.01
N VAL A 106 -3.56 18.96 -5.74
CA VAL A 106 -3.98 20.05 -4.85
C VAL A 106 -2.93 20.44 -3.81
N ASN A 107 -1.98 19.55 -3.49
CA ASN A 107 -0.99 19.74 -2.43
C ASN A 107 0.46 19.80 -2.97
N ARG A 108 0.66 20.44 -4.13
CA ARG A 108 2.00 20.71 -4.69
C ARG A 108 2.66 21.96 -4.14
#